data_AF-A0A920JAE8-F1
#
_entry.id   AF-A0A920JAE8-F1
#
_cell.length_a   1.000
_cell.length_b   1.000
_cell.length_c   1.000
_cell.angle_alpha   90.00
_cell.angle_beta   90.00
_cell.angle_gamma   90.00
#
_symmetry.space_group_name_H-M   'P 1'
#
loop_
_entity.id
_entity.type
_entity.pdbx_description
1 polymer ?
#
loop_
_entity_poly.entity_id
_entity_poly.type
_entity_poly.pdbx_seq_one_letter_code
_entity_poly.pdbx_strand_id
1 'polypeptide(L)' 'MLKNFIMLLMGLILLVVGSNFAGIYAEKFALSIGISEVIVGLTILALGTSLPELAATVRLFLKEKIKW' A
#
# COMPACT_ATOMS: atom_id res chain seq x y z
N MET A 1 -27.53 -2.16 -0.16
CA MET A 1 -26.72 -1.36 -1.11
C MET A 1 -25.87 -0.30 -0.42
N LEU A 2 -26.46 0.58 0.41
CA LEU A 2 -25.70 1.66 1.09
C LEU A 2 -24.54 1.15 1.97
N LYS A 3 -24.75 0.09 2.76
CA LYS A 3 -23.71 -0.53 3.61
C LYS A 3 -22.48 -0.97 2.82
N ASN A 4 -22.67 -1.58 1.63
CA ASN A 4 -21.56 -2.04 0.80
C ASN A 4 -20.75 -0.87 0.25
N PHE A 5 -21.44 0.22 -0.11
CA PHE A 5 -20.79 1.43 -0.60
C PHE A 5 -19.95 2.11 0.48
N ILE A 6 -20.47 2.16 1.72
CA ILE A 6 -19.74 2.65 2.90
C ILE A 6 -18.51 1.78 3.19
N MET A 7 -18.65 0.45 3.18
CA MET A 7 -17.53 -0.46 3.39
C MET A 7 -16.46 -0.33 2.28
N LEU A 8 -16.87 -0.09 1.03
CA LEU A 8 -15.95 0.14 -0.08
C LEU A 8 -15.16 1.43 0.13
N LEU A 9 -15.85 2.55 0.36
CA LEU A 9 -15.22 3.85 0.61
C LEU A 9 -14.25 3.79 1.79
N MET A 10 -14.68 3.19 2.91
CA MET A 10 -13.85 3.08 4.10
C MET A 10 -12.62 2.20 3.85
N GLY A 11 -12.77 1.08 3.14
CA GLY A 11 -11.65 0.23 2.74
C GLY A 11 -10.66 0.95 1.81
N LEU A 12 -11.17 1.75 0.87
CA LEU A 12 -10.35 2.48 -0.09
C LEU A 12 -9.55 3.60 0.59
N ILE A 13 -10.18 4.35 1.51
CA ILE A 13 -9.50 5.35 2.35
C ILE A 13 -8.42 4.68 3.20
N LEU A 14 -8.76 3.59 3.89
CA LEU A 14 -7.82 2.92 4.79
C LEU A 14 -6.61 2.35 4.04
N LEU A 15 -6.82 1.89 2.81
CA LEU A 15 -5.78 1.33 1.95
C LEU A 15 -4.84 2.42 1.40
N VAL A 16 -5.37 3.59 0.99
CA VAL A 16 -4.56 4.75 0.57
C VAL A 16 -3.78 5.37 1.75
N VAL A 17 -4.44 5.54 2.89
CA VAL A 17 -3.81 6.11 4.08
C VAL A 17 -2.73 5.15 4.60
N GLY A 18 -3.04 3.85 4.67
CA GLY A 18 -2.09 2.83 5.09
C GLY A 18 -0.85 2.75 4.20
N SER A 19 -1.02 2.82 2.87
CA SER A 19 0.12 2.80 1.94
C SER A 19 0.98 4.05 2.07
N ASN A 20 0.38 5.23 2.27
CA ASN A 20 1.11 6.48 2.43
C ASN A 20 1.97 6.46 3.71
N PHE A 21 1.38 6.02 4.84
CA PHE A 21 2.15 5.83 6.06
C PHE A 21 3.29 4.83 5.88
N ALA A 22 3.03 3.68 5.25
CA ALA A 22 4.06 2.69 4.97
C ALA A 22 5.23 3.27 4.16
N GLY A 23 4.93 4.08 3.13
CA GLY A 23 5.94 4.78 2.33
C GLY A 23 6.79 5.75 3.16
N ILE A 24 6.14 6.63 3.93
CA ILE A 24 6.83 7.65 4.75
C ILE A 24 7.76 7.00 5.78
N TYR A 25 7.30 5.94 6.46
CA TYR A 25 8.12 5.27 7.47
C TYR A 25 9.23 4.44 6.84
N ALA A 26 9.00 3.82 5.68
CA ALA A 26 10.03 3.10 4.92
C ALA A 26 11.13 4.05 4.42
N GLU A 27 10.75 5.23 3.91
CA GLU A 27 11.68 6.29 3.51
C GLU A 27 12.54 6.74 4.69
N LYS A 28 11.91 7.13 5.81
CA LYS A 28 12.61 7.54 7.03
C LYS A 28 13.57 6.45 7.54
N PHE A 29 13.14 5.19 7.48
CA PHE A 29 13.97 4.06 7.87
C PHE A 29 15.19 3.92 6.96
N ALA A 30 15.00 3.95 5.64
CA ALA A 30 16.08 3.83 4.66
C ALA A 30 17.11 4.96 4.78
N LEU A 31 16.66 6.19 4.99
CA LEU A 31 17.53 7.34 5.25
C LEU A 31 18.29 7.20 6.57
N SER A 32 17.66 6.66 7.61
CA SER A 32 18.30 6.46 8.92
C SER A 32 19.45 5.45 8.91
N ILE A 33 19.42 4.48 7.98
CA ILE A 33 20.49 3.49 7.79
C ILE A 33 21.53 3.91 6.75
N GLY A 34 21.48 5.15 6.24
CA GLY A 34 22.48 5.72 5.35
C GLY A 34 22.29 5.41 3.85
N ILE A 35 21.10 4.96 3.43
CA ILE A 35 20.80 4.81 2.00
C ILE A 35 20.65 6.21 1.38
N SER A 36 21.17 6.42 0.16
CA SER A 36 21.06 7.71 -0.52
C SER A 36 19.61 8.04 -0.90
N GLU A 37 19.25 9.32 -0.80
CA GLU A 37 17.92 9.83 -1.18
C GLU A 37 17.55 9.47 -2.62
N VAL A 38 18.53 9.43 -3.53
CA VAL A 38 18.32 9.07 -4.94
C VAL A 38 17.82 7.64 -5.07
N ILE A 39 18.44 6.70 -4.36
CA ILE A 39 18.03 5.29 -4.38
C ILE A 39 16.63 5.14 -3.77
N VAL A 40 16.37 5.82 -2.65
CA VAL A 40 15.07 5.83 -1.98
C VAL A 40 13.96 6.38 -2.90
N GLY A 41 14.22 7.49 -3.58
CA GLY A 41 13.29 8.10 -4.54
C GLY A 41 12.99 7.20 -5.74
N LEU A 42 14.01 6.56 -6.30
CA LEU A 42 13.89 5.67 -7.46
C LEU A 42 13.21 4.34 -7.12
N THR A 43 13.25 3.89 -5.86
CA THR A 43 12.71 2.59 -5.45
C THR A 43 11.50 2.71 -4.52
N ILE A 44 11.69 3.20 -3.30
CA ILE A 44 10.64 3.25 -2.27
C ILE A 44 9.48 4.16 -2.68
N LEU A 45 9.78 5.33 -3.24
CA LEU A 45 8.74 6.26 -3.71
C LEU A 45 7.97 5.69 -4.92
N ALA A 46 8.71 5.12 -5.88
CA ALA A 46 8.14 4.52 -7.09
C ALA A 46 7.26 3.30 -6.78
N LEU A 47 7.70 2.44 -5.85
CA LEU A 47 6.89 1.31 -5.36
C LEU A 47 5.73 1.81 -4.50
N GLY A 48 5.94 2.85 -3.71
CA GLY A 48 4.98 3.49 -2.79
C GLY A 48 3.63 3.83 -3.44
N THR A 49 3.66 4.29 -4.68
CA THR A 49 2.45 4.65 -5.44
C THR A 49 1.64 3.44 -5.89
N SER A 50 2.26 2.27 -6.01
CA SER A 50 1.63 1.02 -6.47
C SER A 50 1.28 0.05 -5.31
N LEU A 51 1.63 0.40 -4.07
CA LEU A 51 1.31 -0.40 -2.88
C LEU A 51 -0.20 -0.63 -2.69
N PRO A 52 -1.07 0.38 -2.87
CA PRO A 52 -2.52 0.22 -2.86
C PRO A 52 -3.01 -0.90 -3.79
N GLU A 53 -2.60 -0.84 -5.05
CA GLU A 53 -2.99 -1.77 -6.11
C GLU A 53 -2.45 -3.16 -5.85
N LEU A 54 -1.20 -3.25 -5.37
CA LEU A 54 -0.59 -4.52 -4.95
C LEU A 54 -1.39 -5.17 -3.82
N ALA A 55 -1.75 -4.40 -2.78
CA ALA A 55 -2.51 -4.91 -1.64
C ALA A 55 -3.90 -5.41 -2.07
N ALA A 56 -4.57 -4.69 -2.96
CA ALA A 56 -5.85 -5.11 -3.53
C ALA A 56 -5.73 -6.40 -4.35
N THR A 57 -4.67 -6.52 -5.17
CA THR A 57 -4.41 -7.71 -6.01
C THR A 57 -4.08 -8.94 -5.17
N VAL A 58 -3.23 -8.79 -4.16
CA VAL A 58 -2.92 -9.86 -3.20
C VAL A 58 -4.18 -10.33 -2.47
N ARG A 59 -5.06 -9.40 -2.07
CA ARG A 59 -6.32 -9.75 -1.43
C ARG A 59 -7.25 -10.54 -2.36
N LEU A 60 -7.30 -10.19 -3.65
CA LEU A 60 -8.06 -10.93 -4.65
C LEU A 60 -7.56 -12.37 -4.75
N PHE A 61 -6.24 -12.55 -4.90
CA PHE A 61 -5.60 -13.85 -5.01
C PHE A 61 -5.81 -14.73 -3.77
N LEU A 62 -5.65 -14.15 -2.57
CA LEU A 62 -5.88 -14.87 -1.31
C LEU A 62 -7.34 -15.31 -1.13
N LYS A 63 -8.30 -14.51 -1.63
CA LYS A 63 -9.72 -14.88 -1.61
C LYS A 63 -10.03 -16.02 -2.57
N GLU A 64 -9.35 -16.10 -3.70
CA GLU A 64 -9.56 -17.13 -4.73
C GLU A 64 -9.10 -18.51 -4.25
N LYS A 65 -7.99 -18.59 -3.50
CA LYS A 65 -7.54 -19.86 -2.87
C LYS A 65 -8.53 -20.46 -1.85
N ILE A 66 -9.51 -19.69 -1.37
CA ILE A 66 -10.47 -20.12 -0.34
C ILE A 66 -11.79 -20.63 -0.99
N LYS A 67 -11.89 -20.59 -2.33
CA LYS A 67 -13.11 -20.96 -3.05
C LYS A 67 -12.89 -22.26 -3.84
N TRP A 68 -12.76 -23.38 -3.12
CA TRP A 68 -12.98 -24.74 -3.65
C TRP A 68 -14.23 -25.31 -2.97
#